data_AF-D0VY35-F1
#
_entry.id   AF-D0VY35-F1
#
_cell.length_a   1.000
_cell.length_b   1.000
_cell.length_c   1.000
_cell.angle_alpha   90.00
_cell.angle_beta   90.00
_cell.angle_gamma   90.00
#
_symmetry.space_group_name_H-M   'P 1'
#
loop_
_entity.id
_entity.type
_entity.pdbx_description
1 polymer ?
#
loop_
_entity_poly.entity_id
_entity_poly.type
_entity_poly.pdbx_seq_one_letter_code
_entity_poly.pdbx_strand_id
1 'polypeptide(L)'
;AFIMPEKFESWEDFEEDHGKGRENGYQSLHKVLEPFLLRRVKKDVEKSLPAKVEQILRVEMSALQKQYYKWILTRNYKALSKGTRGSTSGFLNIVMELKKCCNHCCLIKPPEENERENSQELLQSLIRSSGKLILLDKLLSRLRERGNRVLIFSQMVRMLDILAEYLTIKHYPFQRLDGSIKGEIRKQALDHFNAEGSEDFCFLLSTRAGGLGINLASADTVVIFDSDWN
;
A
#
# COMPACT_ATOMS: atom_id res chain seq x y z
N ALA A 1 -25.69 4.54 -19.56
CA ALA A 1 -25.87 5.47 -18.45
C ALA A 1 -25.10 6.77 -18.63
N PHE A 2 -23.80 6.90 -18.28
CA PHE A 2 -23.17 8.25 -18.25
C PHE A 2 -22.92 8.89 -19.64
N ILE A 3 -22.33 8.15 -20.59
CA ILE A 3 -21.97 8.69 -21.92
C ILE A 3 -23.19 8.72 -22.86
N MET A 4 -24.04 7.70 -22.78
CA MET A 4 -25.31 7.62 -23.49
C MET A 4 -26.38 7.17 -22.49
N PRO A 5 -27.11 8.11 -21.88
CA PRO A 5 -28.18 7.78 -20.94
C PRO A 5 -29.36 7.12 -21.65
N GLU A 6 -29.83 7.71 -22.76
CA GLU A 6 -31.01 7.23 -23.52
C GLU A 6 -30.83 5.85 -24.18
N LYS A 7 -29.59 5.46 -24.51
CA LYS A 7 -29.30 4.15 -25.12
C LYS A 7 -29.13 3.04 -24.09
N PHE A 8 -28.83 3.40 -22.85
CA PHE A 8 -28.47 2.47 -21.79
C PHE A 8 -29.15 2.95 -20.51
N GLU A 9 -30.48 2.87 -20.52
CA GLU A 9 -31.38 3.32 -19.46
C GLU A 9 -31.53 2.26 -18.37
N SER A 10 -31.80 1.01 -18.76
CA SER A 10 -32.00 -0.12 -17.84
C SER A 10 -30.75 -0.98 -17.72
N TRP A 11 -30.42 -1.36 -16.49
CA TRP A 11 -29.39 -2.37 -16.22
C TRP A 11 -29.81 -3.75 -16.74
N GLU A 12 -31.10 -4.09 -16.61
CA GLU A 12 -31.64 -5.40 -16.96
C GLU A 12 -31.50 -5.64 -18.47
N ASP A 13 -31.88 -4.67 -19.29
CA ASP A 13 -31.74 -4.74 -20.75
C ASP A 13 -30.26 -4.83 -21.17
N PHE A 14 -29.38 -4.07 -20.50
CA PHE A 14 -27.96 -4.12 -20.76
C PHE A 14 -27.34 -5.47 -20.42
N GLU A 15 -27.73 -6.06 -19.29
CA GLU A 15 -27.27 -7.38 -18.87
C GLU A 15 -27.84 -8.49 -19.77
N GLU A 16 -29.07 -8.37 -20.23
CA GLU A 16 -29.63 -9.28 -21.22
C GLU A 16 -28.86 -9.23 -22.54
N ASP A 17 -28.57 -8.03 -23.05
CA ASP A 17 -27.90 -7.84 -24.34
C ASP A 17 -26.40 -8.17 -24.32
N HIS A 18 -25.72 -7.88 -23.21
CA HIS A 18 -24.25 -7.93 -23.11
C HIS A 18 -23.70 -8.79 -21.96
N GLY A 19 -24.54 -9.54 -21.26
CA GLY A 19 -24.19 -10.36 -20.11
C GLY A 19 -23.24 -11.54 -20.40
N LYS A 20 -22.68 -12.09 -19.33
CA LYS A 20 -21.78 -13.27 -19.37
C LYS A 20 -22.55 -14.50 -19.84
N GLY A 21 -22.19 -15.06 -21.00
CA GLY A 21 -22.75 -16.32 -21.51
C GLY A 21 -23.22 -16.28 -22.97
N ARG A 22 -23.29 -15.10 -23.59
CA ARG A 22 -23.52 -14.97 -25.05
C ARG A 22 -22.17 -14.96 -25.78
N GLU A 23 -22.01 -15.80 -26.81
CA GLU A 23 -20.75 -15.89 -27.58
C GLU A 23 -20.32 -14.56 -28.22
N ASN A 24 -21.27 -13.66 -28.51
CA ASN A 24 -21.03 -12.40 -29.22
C ASN A 24 -21.34 -11.12 -28.43
N GLY A 25 -21.77 -11.22 -27.17
CA GLY A 25 -22.20 -10.05 -26.36
C GLY A 25 -21.09 -9.02 -26.13
N TYR A 26 -19.84 -9.48 -26.01
CA TYR A 26 -18.67 -8.62 -25.88
C TYR A 26 -18.27 -7.93 -27.19
N GLN A 27 -18.42 -8.60 -28.33
CA GLN A 27 -18.05 -8.04 -29.63
C GLN A 27 -19.03 -6.95 -30.07
N SER A 28 -20.32 -7.12 -29.81
CA SER A 28 -21.33 -6.08 -30.06
C SER A 28 -21.06 -4.85 -29.18
N LEU A 29 -20.75 -5.05 -27.90
CA LEU A 29 -20.42 -3.97 -26.98
C LEU A 29 -19.14 -3.23 -27.42
N HIS A 30 -18.12 -3.95 -27.89
CA HIS A 30 -16.89 -3.35 -28.41
C HIS A 30 -17.17 -2.40 -29.58
N LYS A 31 -18.01 -2.78 -30.54
CA LYS A 31 -18.39 -1.90 -31.68
C LYS A 31 -19.16 -0.66 -31.25
N VAL A 32 -20.03 -0.79 -30.25
CA VAL A 32 -20.78 0.35 -29.70
C VAL A 32 -19.84 1.33 -28.98
N LEU A 33 -18.80 0.82 -28.32
CA LEU A 33 -17.84 1.63 -27.58
C LEU A 33 -16.69 2.18 -28.44
N GLU A 34 -16.34 1.55 -29.55
CA GLU A 34 -15.22 1.91 -30.44
C GLU A 34 -15.16 3.40 -30.82
N PRO A 35 -16.24 4.08 -31.26
CA PRO A 35 -16.18 5.50 -31.60
C PRO A 35 -16.00 6.43 -30.39
N PHE A 36 -16.22 5.93 -29.16
CA PHE A 36 -16.16 6.72 -27.93
C PHE A 36 -14.96 6.38 -27.03
N LEU A 37 -14.35 5.20 -27.20
CA LEU A 37 -13.32 4.68 -26.32
C LEU A 37 -12.05 4.30 -27.09
N LEU A 38 -11.03 5.15 -26.99
CA LEU A 38 -9.69 4.80 -27.45
C LEU A 38 -8.93 4.06 -26.34
N ARG A 39 -8.79 2.73 -26.48
CA ARG A 39 -7.98 1.92 -25.57
C ARG A 39 -6.69 1.46 -26.27
N ARG A 40 -5.54 1.84 -25.71
CA ARG A 40 -4.21 1.38 -26.15
C ARG A 40 -3.50 0.70 -24.98
N VAL A 41 -2.72 -0.34 -25.26
CA VAL A 41 -1.88 -0.99 -24.26
C VAL A 41 -0.42 -0.57 -24.45
N LYS A 42 0.35 -0.46 -23.36
CA LYS A 42 1.73 0.06 -23.39
C LYS A 42 2.62 -0.67 -24.40
N LYS A 43 2.46 -1.99 -24.50
CA LYS A 43 3.19 -2.83 -25.47
C LYS A 43 2.97 -2.44 -26.95
N ASP A 44 1.85 -1.81 -27.27
CA ASP A 44 1.51 -1.42 -28.65
C ASP A 44 2.10 -0.05 -29.01
N VAL A 45 2.50 0.74 -28.01
CA VAL A 45 2.89 2.16 -28.19
C VAL A 45 4.35 2.40 -27.84
N GLU A 46 4.89 1.78 -26.80
CA GLU A 46 6.21 2.07 -26.27
C GLU A 46 7.03 0.79 -26.09
N LYS A 47 7.92 0.52 -27.07
CA LYS A 47 8.75 -0.69 -27.12
C LYS A 47 10.06 -0.55 -26.35
N SER A 48 10.46 0.67 -25.97
CA SER A 48 11.71 0.93 -25.25
C SER A 48 11.59 0.74 -23.73
N LEU A 49 10.37 0.73 -23.20
CA LEU A 49 10.12 0.54 -21.77
C LEU A 49 10.43 -0.89 -21.33
N PRO A 50 11.21 -1.08 -20.24
CA PRO A 50 11.42 -2.39 -19.64
C PRO A 50 10.11 -3.08 -19.26
N ALA A 51 10.09 -4.41 -19.32
CA ALA A 51 8.93 -5.18 -18.90
C ALA A 51 8.70 -5.04 -17.39
N LYS A 52 7.44 -4.79 -16.99
CA LYS A 52 7.04 -4.82 -15.59
C LYS A 52 7.09 -6.27 -15.08
N VAL A 53 7.94 -6.55 -14.10
CA VAL A 53 7.97 -7.84 -13.38
C VAL A 53 7.19 -7.70 -12.07
N GLU A 54 6.27 -8.63 -11.82
CA GLU A 54 5.47 -8.66 -10.61
C GLU A 54 5.80 -9.92 -9.81
N GLN A 55 6.16 -9.75 -8.54
CA GLN A 55 6.54 -10.84 -7.64
C GLN A 55 5.75 -10.77 -6.34
N ILE A 56 5.09 -11.86 -5.98
CA ILE A 56 4.36 -11.99 -4.72
C ILE A 56 5.27 -12.64 -3.68
N LEU A 57 5.70 -11.86 -2.70
CA LEU A 57 6.51 -12.35 -1.59
C LEU A 57 5.59 -12.86 -0.47
N ARG A 58 5.59 -14.18 -0.25
CA ARG A 58 4.89 -14.79 0.88
C ARG A 58 5.71 -14.62 2.16
N VAL A 59 5.06 -14.15 3.22
CA VAL A 59 5.72 -13.80 4.47
C VAL A 59 5.03 -14.48 5.64
N GLU A 60 5.83 -15.11 6.48
CA GLU A 60 5.37 -15.70 7.73
C GLU A 60 5.14 -14.62 8.81
N MET A 61 4.10 -14.80 9.62
CA MET A 61 3.86 -13.93 10.78
C MET A 61 4.94 -14.11 11.85
N SER A 62 5.33 -13.01 12.50
CA SER A 62 6.17 -13.05 13.70
C SER A 62 5.46 -13.74 14.87
N ALA A 63 6.21 -14.18 15.88
CA ALA A 63 5.62 -14.81 17.08
C ALA A 63 4.59 -13.89 17.76
N LEU A 64 4.90 -12.59 17.87
CA LEU A 64 4.01 -11.59 18.45
C LEU A 64 2.75 -11.36 17.58
N GLN A 65 2.91 -11.34 16.25
CA GLN A 65 1.77 -11.26 15.33
C GLN A 65 0.86 -12.47 15.50
N LYS A 66 1.39 -13.70 15.54
CA LYS A 66 0.60 -14.92 15.75
C LYS A 66 -0.20 -14.86 17.06
N GLN A 67 0.41 -14.34 18.11
CA GLN A 67 -0.24 -14.15 19.41
C GLN A 67 -1.40 -13.15 19.33
N TYR A 68 -1.19 -11.95 18.78
CA TYR A 68 -2.24 -10.95 18.61
C TYR A 68 -3.34 -11.43 17.66
N TYR A 69 -2.97 -12.11 16.57
CA TYR A 69 -3.91 -12.69 15.62
C TYR A 69 -4.84 -13.70 16.32
N LYS A 70 -4.29 -14.59 17.16
CA LYS A 70 -5.07 -15.53 17.98
C LYS A 70 -6.00 -14.81 18.96
N TRP A 71 -5.55 -13.72 19.59
CA TRP A 71 -6.37 -12.95 20.52
C TRP A 71 -7.52 -12.23 19.83
N ILE A 72 -7.29 -11.67 18.64
CA ILE A 72 -8.33 -11.02 17.82
C ILE A 72 -9.38 -12.06 17.40
N LEU A 73 -8.96 -13.23 16.90
CA LEU A 73 -9.87 -14.29 16.48
C LEU A 73 -10.72 -14.86 17.62
N THR A 74 -10.11 -15.07 18.79
CA THR A 74 -10.83 -15.61 19.97
C THR A 74 -11.65 -14.55 20.70
N ARG A 75 -11.71 -13.31 20.18
CA ARG A 75 -12.39 -12.17 20.81
C ARG A 75 -11.97 -11.97 22.27
N ASN A 76 -10.70 -12.25 22.58
CA ASN A 76 -10.17 -12.10 23.93
C ASN A 76 -9.84 -10.63 24.22
N TYR A 77 -10.88 -9.81 24.32
CA TYR A 77 -10.76 -8.37 24.50
C TYR A 77 -10.04 -7.98 25.79
N LYS A 78 -10.10 -8.82 26.83
CA LYS A 78 -9.39 -8.60 28.10
C LYS A 78 -7.87 -8.71 27.96
N ALA A 79 -7.38 -9.60 27.09
CA ALA A 79 -5.93 -9.71 26.83
C ALA A 79 -5.43 -8.56 25.93
N LEU A 80 -6.27 -8.10 25.01
CA LEU A 80 -5.99 -6.97 24.11
C LEU A 80 -6.07 -5.60 24.80
N SER A 81 -6.95 -5.43 25.79
CA SER A 81 -7.15 -4.15 26.49
C SER A 81 -6.17 -3.88 27.63
N LYS A 82 -5.31 -4.85 28.00
CA LYS A 82 -4.24 -4.64 29.00
C LYS A 82 -3.21 -3.63 28.48
N GLY A 83 -3.40 -2.36 28.88
CA GLY A 83 -2.52 -1.22 28.56
C GLY A 83 -3.15 -0.16 27.66
N THR A 84 -4.35 -0.40 27.10
CA THR A 84 -5.01 0.57 26.21
C THR A 84 -6.21 1.20 26.91
N ARG A 85 -6.08 2.47 27.34
CA ARG A 85 -7.22 3.25 27.88
C ARG A 85 -8.13 3.71 26.74
N GLY A 86 -9.08 2.87 26.33
CA GLY A 86 -10.03 3.18 25.25
C GLY A 86 -11.23 2.24 25.18
N SER A 87 -12.28 2.67 24.47
CA SER A 87 -13.54 1.93 24.34
C SER A 87 -13.37 0.57 23.66
N THR A 88 -13.93 -0.48 24.26
CA THR A 88 -14.00 -1.85 23.71
C THR A 88 -14.82 -1.94 22.42
N SER A 89 -15.56 -0.89 22.05
CA SER A 89 -16.32 -0.78 20.79
C SER A 89 -15.45 -0.74 19.53
N GLY A 90 -14.13 -0.56 19.65
CA GLY A 90 -13.19 -0.47 18.51
C GLY A 90 -13.00 -1.78 17.70
N PHE A 91 -13.42 -2.93 18.24
CA PHE A 91 -13.21 -4.24 17.61
C PHE A 91 -14.41 -4.80 16.83
N LEU A 92 -15.39 -3.96 16.46
CA LEU A 92 -16.54 -4.40 15.65
C LEU A 92 -16.11 -4.90 14.26
N ASN A 93 -15.00 -4.39 13.71
CA ASN A 93 -14.46 -4.83 12.43
C ASN A 93 -13.22 -5.73 12.63
N ILE A 94 -13.47 -7.01 12.93
CA ILE A 94 -12.43 -8.04 13.12
C ILE A 94 -11.48 -8.08 11.91
N VAL A 95 -12.02 -7.97 10.69
CA VAL A 95 -11.22 -8.01 9.45
C VAL A 95 -10.21 -6.86 9.42
N MET A 96 -10.59 -5.68 9.88
CA MET A 96 -9.67 -4.54 9.93
C MET A 96 -8.56 -4.75 10.96
N GLU A 97 -8.88 -5.31 12.13
CA GLU A 97 -7.89 -5.62 13.16
C GLU A 97 -6.92 -6.72 12.72
N LEU A 98 -7.42 -7.74 12.01
CA LEU A 98 -6.55 -8.77 11.41
C LEU A 98 -5.60 -8.15 10.37
N LYS A 99 -6.08 -7.24 9.50
CA LYS A 99 -5.22 -6.52 8.55
C LYS A 99 -4.16 -5.68 9.26
N LYS A 100 -4.51 -4.95 10.34
CA LYS A 100 -3.53 -4.20 11.16
C LYS A 100 -2.47 -5.13 11.73
N CYS A 101 -2.89 -6.26 12.32
CA CYS A 101 -1.99 -7.27 12.88
C CYS A 101 -1.03 -7.83 11.82
N CYS A 102 -1.51 -8.14 10.62
CA CYS A 102 -0.69 -8.62 9.50
C CYS A 102 0.32 -7.58 9.00
N ASN A 103 0.04 -6.28 9.16
CA ASN A 103 0.97 -5.22 8.79
C ASN A 103 2.04 -5.00 9.87
N HIS A 104 1.63 -4.72 11.11
CA HIS A 104 2.55 -4.48 12.21
C HIS A 104 1.87 -4.53 13.58
N CYS A 105 2.52 -5.12 14.58
CA CYS A 105 2.01 -5.21 15.96
C CYS A 105 1.72 -3.84 16.60
N CYS A 106 2.54 -2.83 16.32
CA CYS A 106 2.34 -1.45 16.82
C CYS A 106 1.04 -0.79 16.36
N LEU A 107 0.40 -1.29 15.30
CA LEU A 107 -0.93 -0.82 14.87
C LEU A 107 -2.04 -1.30 15.80
N ILE A 108 -1.83 -2.43 16.49
CA ILE A 108 -2.73 -3.03 17.48
C ILE A 108 -2.49 -2.43 18.86
N LYS A 109 -1.25 -2.56 19.35
CA LYS A 109 -0.83 -2.00 20.64
C LYS A 109 0.39 -1.10 20.40
N PRO A 110 0.24 0.23 20.47
CA PRO A 110 1.38 1.13 20.33
C PRO A 110 2.39 0.90 21.47
N PRO A 111 3.69 1.14 21.25
CA PRO A 111 4.69 0.99 22.29
C PRO A 111 4.41 1.96 23.44
N GLU A 112 4.65 1.54 24.69
CA GLU A 112 4.55 2.42 25.85
C GLU A 112 5.74 3.41 25.83
N GLU A 113 5.51 4.69 26.17
CA GLU A 113 6.51 5.77 26.02
C GLU A 113 7.74 5.59 26.94
N ASN A 114 7.64 4.73 27.97
CA ASN A 114 8.59 4.66 29.07
C ASN A 114 9.78 3.69 28.87
N GLU A 115 9.94 3.05 27.71
CA GLU A 115 10.96 1.98 27.51
C GLU A 115 12.06 2.32 26.47
N ARG A 116 12.26 3.59 26.11
CA ARG A 116 13.10 3.95 24.95
C ARG A 116 14.39 4.67 25.34
N GLU A 117 15.41 3.92 25.77
CA GLU A 117 16.74 4.49 26.03
C GLU A 117 17.75 4.22 24.90
N ASN A 118 17.54 3.25 24.01
CA ASN A 118 18.50 2.87 22.96
C ASN A 118 17.86 2.72 21.55
N SER A 119 18.34 3.48 20.56
CA SER A 119 17.85 3.43 19.16
C SER A 119 18.04 2.07 18.49
N GLN A 120 19.09 1.33 18.84
CA GLN A 120 19.36 0.01 18.25
C GLN A 120 18.37 -1.05 18.74
N GLU A 121 18.02 -1.01 20.02
CA GLU A 121 17.01 -1.91 20.61
C GLU A 121 15.62 -1.60 20.05
N LEU A 122 15.30 -0.30 19.91
CA LEU A 122 14.06 0.14 19.26
C LEU A 122 13.96 -0.41 17.83
N LEU A 123 15.02 -0.28 17.04
CA LEU A 123 15.07 -0.80 15.67
C LEU A 123 14.83 -2.31 15.63
N GLN A 124 15.52 -3.07 16.49
CA GLN A 124 15.36 -4.53 16.54
C GLN A 124 13.94 -4.93 16.96
N SER A 125 13.37 -4.25 17.94
CA SER A 125 12.00 -4.47 18.40
C SER A 125 11.00 -4.19 17.29
N LEU A 126 11.13 -3.05 16.62
CA LEU A 126 10.29 -2.64 15.50
C LEU A 126 10.32 -3.69 14.39
N ILE A 127 11.51 -4.07 13.91
CA ILE A 127 11.68 -5.08 12.86
C ILE A 127 11.08 -6.43 13.29
N ARG A 128 11.44 -6.96 14.47
CA ARG A 128 10.99 -8.29 14.93
C ARG A 128 9.49 -8.38 15.15
N SER A 129 8.83 -7.25 15.37
CA SER A 129 7.39 -7.21 15.62
C SER A 129 6.54 -7.38 14.35
N SER A 130 7.12 -7.39 13.14
CA SER A 130 6.40 -7.67 11.88
C SER A 130 7.21 -8.54 10.93
N GLY A 131 6.63 -9.67 10.51
CA GLY A 131 7.22 -10.53 9.48
C GLY A 131 7.48 -9.78 8.17
N LYS A 132 6.56 -8.88 7.76
CA LYS A 132 6.74 -8.05 6.56
C LYS A 132 7.92 -7.12 6.71
N LEU A 133 8.09 -6.50 7.88
CA LEU A 133 9.20 -5.57 8.12
C LEU A 133 10.55 -6.29 8.19
N ILE A 134 10.61 -7.52 8.72
CA ILE A 134 11.81 -8.39 8.65
C ILE A 134 12.23 -8.62 7.20
N LEU A 135 11.29 -8.94 6.31
CA LEU A 135 11.60 -9.15 4.91
C LEU A 135 11.97 -7.85 4.19
N LEU A 136 11.21 -6.79 4.46
CA LEU A 136 11.46 -5.46 3.90
C LEU A 136 12.85 -4.95 4.27
N ASP A 137 13.30 -5.17 5.51
CA ASP A 137 14.63 -4.77 5.97
C ASP A 137 15.76 -5.39 5.14
N LYS A 138 15.66 -6.71 4.90
CA LYS A 138 16.61 -7.44 4.05
C LYS A 138 16.54 -6.99 2.59
N LEU A 139 15.33 -6.73 2.09
CA LEU A 139 15.10 -6.30 0.71
C LEU A 139 15.68 -4.90 0.49
N LEU A 140 15.36 -3.93 1.34
CA LEU A 140 15.82 -2.55 1.22
C LEU A 140 17.34 -2.45 1.35
N SER A 141 17.96 -3.22 2.25
CA SER A 141 19.42 -3.26 2.37
C SER A 141 20.08 -3.66 1.05
N ARG A 142 19.59 -4.72 0.40
CA ARG A 142 20.10 -5.17 -0.91
C ARG A 142 19.80 -4.20 -2.05
N LEU A 143 18.63 -3.56 -2.04
CA LEU A 143 18.25 -2.59 -3.06
C LEU A 143 19.12 -1.34 -2.97
N ARG A 144 19.44 -0.89 -1.76
CA ARG A 144 20.33 0.25 -1.49
C ARG A 144 21.75 -0.01 -1.97
N GLU A 145 22.31 -1.19 -1.68
CA GLU A 145 23.66 -1.58 -2.15
C GLU A 145 23.77 -1.56 -3.68
N ARG A 146 22.66 -1.81 -4.38
CA ARG A 146 22.58 -1.80 -5.85
C ARG A 146 22.21 -0.44 -6.44
N GLY A 147 21.94 0.58 -5.61
CA GLY A 147 21.55 1.92 -6.05
C GLY A 147 20.13 2.03 -6.60
N ASN A 148 19.23 1.10 -6.27
CA ASN A 148 17.83 1.16 -6.69
C ASN A 148 17.06 2.22 -5.89
N ARG A 149 15.91 2.67 -6.41
CA ARG A 149 15.03 3.66 -5.75
C ARG A 149 13.63 3.10 -5.58
N VAL A 150 13.10 3.17 -4.36
CA VAL A 150 11.97 2.33 -3.95
C VAL A 150 10.74 3.16 -3.59
N LEU A 151 9.60 2.86 -4.23
CA LEU A 151 8.29 3.36 -3.83
C LEU A 151 7.62 2.35 -2.91
N ILE A 152 7.20 2.76 -1.71
CA ILE A 152 6.51 1.89 -0.75
C ILE A 152 5.09 2.37 -0.54
N PHE A 153 4.13 1.57 -0.97
CA PHE A 153 2.71 1.86 -0.84
C PHE A 153 2.10 1.18 0.38
N SER A 154 1.26 1.92 1.11
CA SER A 154 0.44 1.39 2.19
C SER A 154 -0.95 2.01 2.20
N GLN A 155 -1.98 1.25 2.57
CA GLN A 155 -3.32 1.77 2.80
C GLN A 155 -3.41 2.54 4.12
N MET A 156 -2.66 2.10 5.13
CA MET A 156 -2.73 2.68 6.47
C MET A 156 -1.70 3.79 6.63
N VAL A 157 -2.16 5.03 6.87
CA VAL A 157 -1.27 6.17 7.17
C VAL A 157 -0.41 5.90 8.41
N ARG A 158 -0.99 5.28 9.45
CA ARG A 158 -0.24 4.85 10.64
C ARG A 158 0.88 3.84 10.37
N MET A 159 0.77 3.06 9.30
CA MET A 159 1.86 2.17 8.88
C MET A 159 2.98 2.95 8.20
N LEU A 160 2.67 4.04 7.49
CA LEU A 160 3.68 4.96 6.95
C LEU A 160 4.46 5.65 8.08
N ASP A 161 3.81 5.97 9.21
CA ASP A 161 4.52 6.49 10.39
C ASP A 161 5.56 5.49 10.91
N ILE A 162 5.19 4.21 11.04
CA ILE A 162 6.08 3.13 11.48
C ILE A 162 7.24 2.93 10.49
N LEU A 163 6.96 2.96 9.18
CA LEU A 163 7.98 2.86 8.14
C LEU A 163 8.90 4.09 8.15
N ALA A 164 8.39 5.29 8.39
CA ALA A 164 9.18 6.51 8.51
C ALA A 164 10.13 6.43 9.72
N GLU A 165 9.66 5.95 10.87
CA GLU A 165 10.51 5.72 12.05
C GLU A 165 11.61 4.70 11.74
N TYR A 166 11.27 3.57 11.11
CA TYR A 166 12.23 2.56 10.64
C TYR A 166 13.31 3.17 9.73
N LEU A 167 12.92 3.89 8.68
CA LEU A 167 13.84 4.47 7.71
C LEU A 167 14.74 5.54 8.35
N THR A 168 14.19 6.32 9.29
CA THR A 168 14.94 7.33 10.04
C THR A 168 16.04 6.68 10.88
N ILE A 169 15.72 5.63 11.65
CA ILE A 169 16.71 4.94 12.49
C ILE A 169 17.77 4.22 11.63
N LYS A 170 17.41 3.78 10.41
CA LYS A 170 18.35 3.19 9.43
C LYS A 170 19.15 4.22 8.64
N HIS A 171 18.88 5.51 8.81
CA HIS A 171 19.47 6.60 8.03
C HIS A 171 19.28 6.40 6.52
N TYR A 172 18.06 6.07 6.11
CA TYR A 172 17.66 5.93 4.72
C TYR A 172 16.89 7.19 4.32
N PRO A 173 17.42 8.08 3.46
CA PRO A 173 16.72 9.28 3.03
C PRO A 173 15.40 8.93 2.32
N PHE A 174 14.32 9.64 2.66
CA PHE A 174 13.01 9.35 2.11
C PHE A 174 12.08 10.56 2.05
N GLN A 175 11.14 10.51 1.11
CA GLN A 175 9.99 11.40 1.05
C GLN A 175 8.71 10.68 1.49
N ARG A 176 7.70 11.44 1.88
CA ARG A 176 6.39 10.91 2.22
C ARG A 176 5.28 11.72 1.57
N LEU A 177 4.26 11.03 1.09
CA LEU A 177 3.05 11.64 0.55
C LEU A 177 1.82 10.84 0.97
N ASP A 178 0.98 11.49 1.75
CA ASP A 178 -0.36 11.02 2.11
C ASP A 178 -1.41 12.13 1.92
N GLY A 179 -2.67 11.83 2.24
CA GLY A 179 -3.79 12.74 2.00
C GLY A 179 -3.79 14.02 2.85
N SER A 180 -2.95 14.09 3.90
CA SER A 180 -2.84 15.27 4.77
C SER A 180 -1.89 16.34 4.23
N ILE A 181 -1.03 15.99 3.26
CA ILE A 181 0.00 16.90 2.73
C ILE A 181 -0.61 17.88 1.74
N LYS A 182 -0.37 19.18 1.99
CA LYS A 182 -0.78 20.31 1.14
C LYS A 182 -0.15 20.21 -0.26
N GLY A 183 -0.84 20.78 -1.26
CA GLY A 183 -0.45 20.68 -2.68
C GLY A 183 0.95 21.20 -3.00
N GLU A 184 1.39 22.29 -2.38
CA GLU A 184 2.74 22.86 -2.60
C GLU A 184 3.84 21.94 -2.08
N ILE A 185 3.72 21.48 -0.82
CA ILE A 185 4.67 20.54 -0.20
C ILE A 185 4.69 19.23 -0.98
N ARG A 186 3.53 18.77 -1.45
CA ARG A 186 3.44 17.59 -2.32
C ARG A 186 4.30 17.76 -3.57
N LYS A 187 4.18 18.89 -4.27
CA LYS A 187 4.96 19.15 -5.48
C LYS A 187 6.46 19.21 -5.17
N GLN A 188 6.86 19.88 -4.08
CA GLN A 188 8.26 19.93 -3.66
C GLN A 188 8.84 18.53 -3.38
N ALA A 189 8.10 17.67 -2.69
CA ALA A 189 8.54 16.29 -2.43
C ALA A 189 8.68 15.46 -3.72
N LEU A 190 7.76 15.64 -4.68
CA LEU A 190 7.84 14.99 -6.00
C LEU A 190 9.03 15.51 -6.82
N ASP A 191 9.24 16.83 -6.84
CA ASP A 191 10.32 17.46 -7.58
C ASP A 191 11.69 17.07 -6.99
N HIS A 192 11.82 17.08 -5.66
CA HIS A 192 13.04 16.66 -4.97
C HIS A 192 13.36 15.18 -5.27
N PHE A 193 12.38 14.29 -5.18
CA PHE A 193 12.61 12.88 -5.50
C PHE A 193 12.96 12.65 -6.97
N ASN A 194 12.37 13.38 -7.91
CA ASN A 194 12.69 13.25 -9.34
C ASN A 194 13.96 14.02 -9.75
N ALA A 195 14.53 14.86 -8.88
CA ALA A 195 15.70 15.66 -9.20
C ALA A 195 16.91 14.78 -9.55
N GLU A 196 17.70 15.27 -10.50
CA GLU A 196 18.97 14.64 -10.85
C GLU A 196 19.93 14.69 -9.65
N GLY A 197 20.54 13.56 -9.31
CA GLY A 197 21.41 13.45 -8.12
C GLY A 197 20.69 13.44 -6.77
N SER A 198 19.35 13.31 -6.74
CA SER A 198 18.60 13.17 -5.49
C SER A 198 19.12 12.02 -4.63
N GLU A 199 19.40 12.29 -3.35
CA GLU A 199 19.84 11.29 -2.38
C GLU A 199 18.68 10.42 -1.82
N ASP A 200 17.43 10.79 -2.11
CA ASP A 200 16.25 10.04 -1.65
C ASP A 200 16.22 8.61 -2.18
N PHE A 201 16.32 7.66 -1.25
CA PHE A 201 16.27 6.24 -1.52
C PHE A 201 14.84 5.71 -1.59
N CYS A 202 13.98 6.14 -0.66
CA CYS A 202 12.59 5.67 -0.54
C CYS A 202 11.56 6.80 -0.76
N PHE A 203 10.40 6.45 -1.29
CA PHE A 203 9.21 7.31 -1.25
C PHE A 203 8.05 6.54 -0.62
N LEU A 204 7.58 7.01 0.54
CA LEU A 204 6.43 6.47 1.26
C LEU A 204 5.12 7.07 0.72
N LEU A 205 4.22 6.22 0.22
CA LEU A 205 2.99 6.63 -0.43
C LEU A 205 1.78 5.97 0.22
N SER A 206 0.74 6.76 0.51
CA SER A 206 -0.57 6.15 0.73
C SER A 206 -1.18 5.73 -0.60
N THR A 207 -1.82 4.55 -0.67
CA THR A 207 -2.36 4.05 -1.94
C THR A 207 -3.37 5.03 -2.57
N ARG A 208 -4.18 5.68 -1.72
CA ARG A 208 -5.11 6.73 -2.19
C ARG A 208 -4.39 7.93 -2.77
N ALA A 209 -3.32 8.40 -2.14
CA ALA A 209 -2.64 9.61 -2.61
C ALA A 209 -1.74 9.33 -3.83
N GLY A 210 -1.12 8.15 -3.90
CA GLY A 210 -0.35 7.71 -5.06
C GLY A 210 -1.20 7.29 -6.27
N GLY A 211 -2.46 6.87 -6.05
CA GLY A 211 -3.41 6.54 -7.12
C GLY A 211 -3.96 7.75 -7.91
N LEU A 212 -3.61 8.98 -7.53
CA LEU A 212 -4.14 10.22 -8.12
C LEU A 212 -3.33 10.72 -9.34
N GLY A 213 -2.54 9.86 -9.98
CA GLY A 213 -1.79 10.23 -11.20
C GLY A 213 -0.51 11.02 -10.93
N ILE A 214 0.21 10.70 -9.86
CA ILE A 214 1.56 11.24 -9.63
C ILE A 214 2.58 10.59 -10.58
N ASN A 215 3.62 11.34 -10.96
CA ASN A 215 4.71 10.84 -11.80
C ASN A 215 6.01 10.72 -10.97
N LEU A 216 6.49 9.49 -10.79
CA LEU A 216 7.71 9.15 -10.04
C LEU A 216 8.60 8.29 -10.92
N ALA A 217 9.05 8.85 -12.04
CA ALA A 217 9.78 8.15 -13.09
C ALA A 217 11.21 7.76 -12.67
N SER A 218 11.76 8.38 -11.63
CA SER A 218 13.10 8.10 -11.12
C SER A 218 13.20 6.83 -10.27
N ALA A 219 12.06 6.22 -9.90
CA ALA A 219 12.04 4.95 -9.16
C ALA A 219 11.95 3.74 -10.10
N ASP A 220 12.65 2.66 -9.72
CA ASP A 220 12.71 1.41 -10.47
C ASP A 220 12.01 0.25 -9.74
N THR A 221 11.74 0.40 -8.45
CA THR A 221 11.19 -0.66 -7.60
C THR A 221 9.94 -0.18 -6.88
N VAL A 222 8.87 -0.98 -6.92
CA VAL A 222 7.63 -0.71 -6.20
C VAL A 222 7.34 -1.84 -5.22
N VAL A 223 7.14 -1.48 -3.96
CA VAL A 223 6.72 -2.38 -2.88
C VAL A 223 5.30 -2.03 -2.46
N ILE A 224 4.37 -2.96 -2.66
CA ILE A 224 3.01 -2.87 -2.12
C ILE A 224 3.02 -3.55 -0.75
N PHE A 225 3.05 -2.77 0.33
CA PHE A 225 3.16 -3.31 1.69
C PHE A 225 1.85 -3.96 2.14
N ASP A 226 0.72 -3.36 1.78
CA ASP A 226 -0.60 -3.95 1.94
C ASP A 226 -1.55 -3.60 0.78
N SER A 227 -2.31 -4.60 0.36
CA SER A 227 -3.19 -4.51 -0.80
C SER A 227 -4.49 -3.76 -0.46
N ASP A 228 -4.97 -3.01 -1.44
CA ASP A 228 -6.34 -2.51 -1.46
C ASP A 228 -7.34 -3.68 -1.62
N TRP A 229 -8.61 -3.39 -1.35
CA TRP A 229 -9.73 -4.29 -1.61
C TRP A 229 -10.16 -4.32 -3.08
N ASN A 230 -9.80 -3.28 -3.83
CA ASN A 230 -10.12 -3.10 -5.25
C ASN A 230 -9.07 -3.73 -6.17
#